data_AF-A0A845G2C3-F1
#
_entry.id   AF-A0A845G2C3-F1
#
_cell.length_a   1.000
_cell.length_b   1.000
_cell.length_c   1.000
_cell.angle_alpha   90.00
_cell.angle_beta   90.00
_cell.angle_gamma   90.00
#
_symmetry.space_group_name_H-M   'P 1'
#
loop_
_entity.id
_entity.type
_entity.pdbx_description
1 polymer ?
#
loop_
_entity_poly.entity_id
_entity_poly.type
_entity_poly.pdbx_seq_one_letter_code
_entity_poly.pdbx_strand_id
1 'polypeptide(L)'
;MSAIAKLRVGAWCVDTASGEMVRDGEPVRLDPRTLRLLLCLAGRAGELVSADELLSQVWPGVIVTPDSVYQAIASLRRVLGEASYIVTVPRQGYRLVAEVGPWHAPDALPAPADVAAPPSHATRSRLVFLATACIPILIGIVFWLHNTQATEQRAPAAPASQKSIAVLPFADLTDGMSNETFADGMTEELIGRFSKLPGYKVPAPSAAFYYKGKQAPLAEVAGKLGVVYILDGSVRKSGTTLRVAARLMRADNGFILWSETYDKPVDDLLMVQDDIADAVTKALKATIDRGAGGPAR
;
A
#
# COMPACT_ATOMS: atom_id res chain seq x y z
N MET A 1 -9.03 -14.43 -25.04
CA MET A 1 -7.85 -13.56 -24.82
C MET A 1 -6.84 -14.39 -24.05
N SER A 2 -5.72 -14.77 -24.67
CA SER A 2 -4.70 -15.57 -23.97
C SER A 2 -4.18 -14.80 -22.77
N ALA A 3 -4.26 -15.39 -21.58
CA ALA A 3 -3.71 -14.81 -20.36
C ALA A 3 -2.18 -14.79 -20.50
N ILE A 4 -1.62 -13.61 -20.77
CA ILE A 4 -0.18 -13.42 -20.72
C ILE A 4 0.21 -13.56 -19.26
N ALA A 5 0.87 -14.68 -18.90
CA ALA A 5 1.29 -14.95 -17.53
C ALA A 5 2.32 -13.92 -17.03
N LYS A 6 3.15 -13.38 -17.93
CA LYS A 6 4.16 -12.36 -17.62
C LYS A 6 4.10 -11.19 -18.58
N LEU A 7 3.75 -10.02 -18.06
CA LEU A 7 3.57 -8.77 -18.79
C LEU A 7 4.78 -7.86 -18.56
N ARG A 8 5.32 -7.28 -19.63
CA ARG A 8 6.31 -6.20 -19.55
C ARG A 8 5.60 -4.87 -19.37
N VAL A 9 6.05 -4.05 -18.43
CA VAL A 9 5.65 -2.64 -18.26
C VAL A 9 6.92 -1.81 -18.09
N GLY A 10 7.44 -1.25 -19.19
CA GLY A 10 8.76 -0.63 -19.21
C GLY A 10 9.85 -1.63 -18.79
N ALA A 11 10.61 -1.29 -17.75
CA ALA A 11 11.65 -2.16 -17.18
C ALA A 11 11.11 -3.29 -16.27
N TRP A 12 9.80 -3.32 -16.00
CA TRP A 12 9.21 -4.27 -15.05
C TRP A 12 8.69 -5.53 -15.74
N CYS A 13 8.98 -6.69 -15.14
CA CYS A 13 8.31 -7.95 -15.41
C CYS A 13 7.20 -8.15 -14.37
N VAL A 14 5.94 -8.19 -14.81
CA VAL A 14 4.76 -8.34 -13.95
C VAL A 14 4.17 -9.72 -14.16
N ASP A 15 4.16 -10.54 -13.12
CA ASP A 15 3.39 -11.79 -13.11
C ASP A 15 1.92 -11.46 -12.82
N THR A 16 1.06 -11.70 -13.82
CA THR A 16 -0.35 -11.31 -13.74
C THR A 16 -1.16 -12.23 -12.84
N ALA A 17 -0.65 -13.43 -12.50
CA ALA A 17 -1.30 -14.40 -11.64
C ALA A 17 -0.90 -14.20 -10.16
N SER A 18 0.38 -13.94 -9.89
CA SER A 18 0.87 -13.75 -8.51
C SER A 18 0.82 -12.29 -8.03
N GLY A 19 0.81 -11.32 -8.96
CA GLY A 19 0.92 -9.89 -8.64
C GLY A 19 2.32 -9.44 -8.23
N GLU A 20 3.33 -10.29 -8.47
CA GLU A 20 4.72 -9.96 -8.25
C GLU A 20 5.30 -9.22 -9.46
N MET A 21 6.03 -8.16 -9.16
CA MET A 21 6.75 -7.35 -10.13
C MET A 21 8.24 -7.44 -9.85
N VAL A 22 9.05 -7.67 -10.88
CA VAL A 22 10.51 -7.74 -10.74
C VAL A 22 11.16 -6.69 -11.63
N ARG A 23 12.08 -5.92 -11.06
CA ARG A 23 13.00 -5.03 -11.77
C ARG A 23 14.39 -5.25 -11.19
N ASP A 24 15.38 -5.44 -12.06
CA ASP A 24 16.80 -5.65 -11.67
C ASP A 24 17.02 -6.78 -10.64
N GLY A 25 16.13 -7.78 -10.61
CA GLY A 25 16.19 -8.90 -9.66
C GLY A 25 15.55 -8.65 -8.30
N GLU A 26 15.06 -7.44 -8.01
CA GLU A 26 14.32 -7.15 -6.77
C GLU A 26 12.81 -7.37 -6.96
N PRO A 27 12.20 -8.33 -6.23
CA PRO A 27 10.76 -8.56 -6.28
C PRO A 27 10.00 -7.56 -5.41
N VAL A 28 9.00 -6.91 -6.00
CA VAL A 28 8.02 -6.06 -5.33
C VAL A 28 6.64 -6.64 -5.54
N ARG A 29 5.89 -6.86 -4.46
CA ARG A 29 4.53 -7.41 -4.53
C ARG A 29 3.49 -6.30 -4.53
N LEU A 30 2.58 -6.34 -5.49
CA LEU A 30 1.41 -5.46 -5.52
C LEU A 30 0.23 -6.09 -4.78
N ASP A 31 -0.57 -5.26 -4.10
CA ASP A 31 -1.88 -5.70 -3.65
C ASP A 31 -2.84 -5.95 -4.84
N PRO A 32 -3.89 -6.77 -4.67
CA PRO A 32 -4.79 -7.14 -5.76
C PRO A 32 -5.46 -5.96 -6.47
N ARG A 33 -5.73 -4.85 -5.77
CA ARG A 33 -6.37 -3.67 -6.36
C ARG A 33 -5.38 -2.86 -7.18
N THR A 34 -4.18 -2.63 -6.67
CA THR A 34 -3.12 -1.95 -7.43
C THR A 34 -2.70 -2.77 -8.65
N LEU A 35 -2.63 -4.10 -8.53
CA LEU A 35 -2.44 -4.99 -9.68
C LEU A 35 -3.58 -4.82 -10.70
N ARG A 36 -4.84 -4.88 -10.27
CA ARG A 36 -6.00 -4.71 -11.17
C ARG A 36 -5.99 -3.35 -11.87
N LEU A 37 -5.61 -2.29 -11.15
CA LEU A 37 -5.41 -0.95 -11.72
C LEU A 37 -4.31 -0.95 -12.77
N LEU A 38 -3.15 -1.54 -12.48
CA LEU A 38 -2.05 -1.64 -13.42
C LEU A 38 -2.47 -2.41 -14.68
N LEU A 39 -3.15 -3.55 -14.53
CA LEU A 39 -3.64 -4.36 -15.65
C LEU A 39 -4.69 -3.60 -16.48
N CYS A 40 -5.58 -2.84 -15.83
CA CYS A 40 -6.56 -1.99 -16.50
C CYS A 40 -5.88 -0.93 -17.38
N LEU A 41 -4.85 -0.25 -16.84
CA LEU A 41 -4.09 0.75 -17.57
C LEU A 41 -3.21 0.12 -18.67
N ALA A 42 -2.61 -1.04 -18.40
CA ALA A 42 -1.74 -1.74 -19.34
C ALA A 42 -2.51 -2.34 -20.53
N GLY A 43 -3.74 -2.81 -20.32
CA GLY A 43 -4.62 -3.25 -21.40
C GLY A 43 -5.01 -2.14 -22.38
N ARG A 44 -4.86 -0.87 -21.97
CA ARG A 44 -5.11 0.33 -22.78
C ARG A 44 -3.88 1.24 -22.80
N ALA A 45 -2.68 0.64 -22.84
CA ALA A 45 -1.43 1.38 -22.83
C ALA A 45 -1.41 2.42 -23.98
N GLY A 46 -1.02 3.65 -23.66
CA GLY A 46 -1.04 4.79 -24.58
C GLY A 46 -2.38 5.53 -24.67
N GLU A 47 -3.49 4.94 -24.22
CA GLU A 47 -4.80 5.58 -24.22
C GLU A 47 -5.09 6.33 -22.90
N LEU A 48 -6.00 7.30 -22.98
CA LEU A 48 -6.52 7.99 -21.82
C LEU A 48 -7.63 7.16 -21.16
N VAL A 49 -7.52 6.93 -19.85
CA VAL A 49 -8.53 6.27 -19.02
C VAL A 49 -9.00 7.24 -17.94
N SER A 50 -10.30 7.50 -17.86
CA SER A 50 -10.86 8.47 -16.91
C SER A 50 -10.89 7.93 -15.48
N ALA A 51 -10.98 8.83 -14.49
CA ALA A 51 -11.12 8.41 -13.10
C ALA A 51 -12.40 7.59 -12.86
N ASP A 52 -13.51 7.95 -13.52
CA ASP A 52 -14.79 7.22 -13.41
C ASP A 52 -14.72 5.82 -14.05
N GLU A 53 -14.01 5.68 -15.17
CA GLU A 53 -13.72 4.38 -15.77
C GLU A 53 -12.89 3.51 -14.83
N LEU A 54 -11.84 4.07 -14.22
CA LEU A 54 -11.02 3.34 -13.25
C LEU A 54 -11.82 2.94 -12.01
N LEU A 55 -12.69 3.81 -11.50
CA LEU A 55 -13.59 3.50 -10.39
C LEU A 55 -14.46 2.28 -10.71
N SER A 56 -15.16 2.33 -11.85
CA SER A 56 -16.08 1.26 -12.25
C SER A 56 -15.37 -0.08 -12.53
N GLN A 57 -14.17 -0.05 -13.12
CA GLN A 57 -13.45 -1.27 -13.49
C GLN A 57 -12.67 -1.90 -12.34
N VAL A 58 -12.09 -1.11 -11.44
CA VAL A 58 -11.23 -1.63 -10.36
C VAL A 58 -12.01 -1.87 -9.07
N TRP A 59 -13.08 -1.10 -8.81
CA TRP A 59 -13.94 -1.22 -7.62
C TRP A 59 -15.40 -1.56 -7.96
N PRO A 60 -15.69 -2.68 -8.66
CA PRO A 60 -17.06 -3.05 -8.97
C PRO A 60 -17.84 -3.35 -7.69
N GLY A 61 -19.00 -2.70 -7.52
CA GLY A 61 -19.91 -2.96 -6.39
C GLY A 61 -19.44 -2.45 -5.03
N VAL A 62 -18.40 -1.61 -4.97
CA VAL A 62 -17.93 -0.95 -3.73
C VAL A 62 -18.13 0.55 -3.86
N ILE A 63 -18.75 1.18 -2.85
CA ILE A 63 -18.92 2.63 -2.82
C ILE A 63 -17.56 3.27 -2.45
N VAL A 64 -16.93 3.94 -3.41
CA VAL A 64 -15.64 4.62 -3.26
C VAL A 64 -15.68 6.00 -3.92
N THR A 65 -14.89 6.95 -3.38
CA THR A 65 -14.74 8.30 -3.95
C THR A 65 -13.60 8.35 -4.97
N PRO A 66 -13.53 9.38 -5.84
CA PRO A 66 -12.43 9.59 -6.78
C PRO A 66 -11.03 9.60 -6.14
N ASP A 67 -10.92 9.96 -4.86
CA ASP A 67 -9.65 9.90 -4.11
C ASP A 67 -9.07 8.49 -4.05
N SER A 68 -9.90 7.45 -4.13
CA SER A 68 -9.44 6.06 -4.16
C SER A 68 -8.61 5.77 -5.42
N VAL A 69 -9.01 6.31 -6.57
CA VAL A 69 -8.23 6.23 -7.81
C VAL A 69 -6.92 6.98 -7.62
N TYR A 70 -6.98 8.19 -7.07
CA TYR A 70 -5.80 9.03 -6.96
C TYR A 70 -4.75 8.41 -6.04
N GLN A 71 -5.16 7.84 -4.90
CA GLN A 71 -4.30 7.11 -3.98
C GLN A 71 -3.70 5.85 -4.61
N ALA A 72 -4.50 5.07 -5.35
CA ALA A 72 -4.02 3.88 -6.03
C ALA A 72 -3.01 4.23 -7.15
N ILE A 73 -3.23 5.31 -7.91
CA ILE A 73 -2.28 5.82 -8.90
C ILE A 73 -0.98 6.28 -8.23
N ALA A 74 -1.07 7.01 -7.10
CA ALA A 74 0.12 7.43 -6.36
C ALA A 74 0.90 6.24 -5.80
N SER A 75 0.22 5.22 -5.28
CA SER A 75 0.87 3.99 -4.84
C SER A 75 1.56 3.27 -6.00
N LEU A 76 0.92 3.19 -7.17
CA LEU A 76 1.49 2.56 -8.35
C LEU A 76 2.72 3.32 -8.87
N ARG A 77 2.70 4.66 -8.85
CA ARG A 77 3.84 5.50 -9.23
C ARG A 77 5.06 5.30 -8.34
N ARG A 78 4.86 5.18 -7.02
CA ARG A 78 5.94 4.88 -6.06
C ARG A 78 6.62 3.55 -6.39
N VAL A 79 5.82 2.53 -6.71
CA VAL A 79 6.36 1.20 -7.06
C VAL A 79 7.12 1.25 -8.38
N LEU A 80 6.54 1.86 -9.42
CA LEU A 80 7.12 1.82 -10.76
C LEU A 80 8.42 2.63 -10.91
N GLY A 81 8.71 3.56 -10.00
CA GLY A 81 9.78 4.55 -10.13
C GLY A 81 9.31 5.78 -10.91
N GLU A 82 9.69 6.97 -10.44
CA GLU A 82 8.90 8.18 -10.59
C GLU A 82 8.70 8.72 -12.03
N ALA A 83 7.54 9.37 -12.18
CA ALA A 83 7.10 10.33 -13.21
C ALA A 83 6.95 9.86 -14.67
N SER A 84 7.68 8.86 -15.15
CA SER A 84 7.70 8.58 -16.60
C SER A 84 6.63 7.62 -17.10
N TYR A 85 6.09 6.72 -16.26
CA TYR A 85 5.21 5.66 -16.77
C TYR A 85 3.73 5.99 -16.80
N ILE A 86 3.23 6.82 -15.88
CA ILE A 86 1.81 7.19 -15.81
C ILE A 86 1.69 8.70 -15.86
N VAL A 87 1.18 9.22 -16.97
CA VAL A 87 0.92 10.65 -17.18
C VAL A 87 -0.49 10.99 -16.67
N THR A 88 -0.59 12.03 -15.83
CA THR A 88 -1.88 12.66 -15.51
C THR A 88 -2.26 13.60 -16.64
N VAL A 89 -3.46 13.45 -17.20
CA VAL A 89 -4.04 14.45 -18.10
C VAL A 89 -5.08 15.24 -17.29
N PRO A 90 -4.83 16.53 -17.00
CA PRO A 90 -5.69 17.32 -16.12
C PRO A 90 -7.16 17.25 -16.50
N ARG A 91 -8.02 16.96 -15.51
CA ARG A 91 -9.50 16.85 -15.63
C ARG A 91 -10.00 15.76 -16.59
N GLN A 92 -9.11 14.94 -17.14
CA GLN A 92 -9.45 13.94 -18.13
C GLN A 92 -9.15 12.52 -17.65
N GLY A 93 -8.03 12.30 -16.96
CA GLY A 93 -7.69 10.99 -16.42
C GLY A 93 -6.20 10.66 -16.44
N TYR A 94 -5.90 9.39 -16.66
CA TYR A 94 -4.56 8.82 -16.58
C TYR A 94 -4.21 8.08 -17.87
N ARG A 95 -2.93 8.11 -18.24
CA ARG A 95 -2.39 7.38 -19.39
C ARG A 95 -1.12 6.67 -18.98
N LEU A 96 -1.07 5.35 -19.19
CA LEU A 96 0.16 4.59 -19.08
C LEU A 96 0.96 4.77 -20.36
N VAL A 97 2.11 5.41 -20.30
CA VAL A 97 3.03 5.64 -21.43
C VAL A 97 4.23 4.68 -21.42
N ALA A 98 4.26 3.76 -20.46
CA ALA A 98 5.21 2.65 -20.45
C ALA A 98 5.04 1.75 -21.68
N GLU A 99 6.14 1.18 -22.19
CA GLU A 99 6.07 0.13 -23.19
C GLU A 99 5.43 -1.12 -22.57
N VAL A 100 4.28 -1.56 -23.12
CA VAL A 100 3.56 -2.73 -22.64
C VAL A 100 3.59 -3.83 -23.70
N GLY A 101 3.88 -5.05 -23.28
CA GLY A 101 3.87 -6.22 -24.17
C GLY A 101 4.15 -7.52 -23.41
N PRO A 102 4.15 -8.67 -24.08
CA PRO A 102 4.60 -9.92 -23.46
C PRO A 102 6.05 -9.78 -22.98
N TRP A 103 6.33 -10.25 -21.77
CA TRP A 103 7.70 -10.32 -21.27
C TRP A 103 8.47 -11.39 -22.03
N HIS A 104 9.48 -10.97 -22.76
CA HIS A 104 10.52 -11.86 -23.27
C HIS A 104 11.69 -11.74 -22.30
N ALA A 105 12.13 -12.85 -21.72
CA ALA A 105 13.42 -12.84 -21.02
C ALA A 105 14.46 -12.31 -22.01
N PRO A 106 15.33 -11.37 -21.64
CA PRO A 106 16.45 -11.01 -22.50
C PRO A 106 17.15 -12.32 -22.87
N ASP A 107 17.37 -12.55 -24.16
CA ASP A 107 17.98 -13.76 -24.68
C ASP A 107 19.14 -14.12 -23.76
N ALA A 108 18.96 -15.19 -22.97
CA ALA A 108 20.08 -15.81 -22.31
C ALA A 108 21.04 -16.11 -23.45
N LEU A 109 22.26 -15.55 -23.40
CA LEU A 109 23.34 -15.94 -24.30
C LEU A 109 23.22 -17.45 -24.55
N PRO A 110 23.25 -17.91 -25.81
CA PRO A 110 23.10 -19.33 -26.08
C PRO A 110 24.06 -20.08 -25.16
N ALA A 111 23.50 -20.96 -24.34
CA ALA A 111 24.30 -21.80 -23.46
C ALA A 111 25.41 -22.42 -24.33
N PRO A 112 26.70 -22.32 -23.94
CA PRO A 112 27.75 -22.95 -24.72
C PRO A 112 27.38 -24.43 -24.87
N ALA A 113 27.18 -24.82 -26.13
CA ALA A 113 26.90 -26.19 -26.50
C ALA A 113 28.00 -27.10 -25.96
N ASP A 114 27.57 -28.22 -25.39
CA ASP A 114 28.35 -29.42 -25.09
C ASP A 114 29.77 -29.21 -24.56
N VAL A 115 29.89 -29.19 -23.23
CA VAL A 115 31.01 -29.89 -22.60
C VAL A 115 30.43 -31.09 -21.85
N ALA A 116 30.61 -32.24 -22.52
CA ALA A 116 30.26 -33.59 -22.13
C ALA A 116 30.25 -33.88 -20.62
N ALA A 117 29.15 -34.49 -20.17
CA ALA A 117 29.13 -35.28 -18.95
C ALA A 117 30.14 -36.45 -19.09
N PRO A 118 31.02 -36.69 -18.10
CA PRO A 118 31.82 -37.91 -18.11
C PRO A 118 30.98 -39.12 -17.66
N PRO A 119 31.33 -40.34 -18.12
CA PRO A 119 30.43 -41.47 -18.19
C PRO A 119 30.23 -42.18 -16.85
N SER A 120 29.06 -42.81 -16.74
CA SER A 120 28.72 -43.78 -15.72
C SER A 120 29.65 -45.00 -15.80
N HIS A 121 30.42 -45.25 -14.74
CA HIS A 121 30.95 -46.57 -14.44
C HIS A 121 30.14 -47.19 -13.29
N ALA A 122 29.24 -48.10 -13.66
CA ALA A 122 28.85 -49.17 -12.75
C ALA A 122 30.09 -49.99 -12.42
N THR A 123 30.32 -50.30 -11.14
CA THR A 123 30.59 -51.66 -10.64
C THR A 123 30.94 -51.67 -9.13
N ARG A 124 30.24 -52.57 -8.42
CA ARG A 124 30.53 -53.22 -7.12
C ARG A 124 30.29 -52.44 -5.80
N SER A 125 29.11 -52.74 -5.25
CA SER A 125 28.93 -53.46 -3.97
C SER A 125 29.75 -52.99 -2.76
N ARG A 126 29.05 -52.45 -1.76
CA ARG A 126 29.05 -52.96 -0.37
C ARG A 126 27.95 -52.29 0.47
N LEU A 127 27.15 -53.16 1.13
CA LEU A 127 26.20 -52.96 2.25
C LEU A 127 25.03 -51.97 2.07
N VAL A 128 23.76 -52.38 1.99
CA VAL A 128 22.89 -53.10 2.96
C VAL A 128 22.61 -52.29 4.23
N PHE A 129 21.39 -51.72 4.24
CA PHE A 129 20.51 -51.31 5.36
C PHE A 129 20.84 -50.06 6.19
N LEU A 130 20.00 -49.02 6.02
CA LEU A 130 19.19 -48.41 7.09
C LEU A 130 18.29 -47.29 6.52
N ALA A 131 17.24 -47.68 5.80
CA ALA A 131 16.03 -46.89 5.68
C ALA A 131 15.05 -47.43 6.72
N THR A 132 14.67 -46.58 7.70
CA THR A 132 13.36 -46.52 8.42
C THR A 132 13.48 -45.76 9.75
N ALA A 133 14.11 -44.58 9.79
CA ALA A 133 14.08 -43.74 10.99
C ALA A 133 14.01 -42.22 10.75
N CYS A 134 13.95 -41.74 9.49
CA CYS A 134 13.96 -40.29 9.21
C CYS A 134 12.58 -39.71 8.82
N ILE A 135 11.59 -40.55 8.50
CA ILE A 135 10.26 -40.08 8.09
C ILE A 135 9.47 -39.45 9.26
N PRO A 136 9.43 -40.02 10.49
CA PRO A 136 8.71 -39.36 11.58
C PRO A 136 9.44 -38.11 12.10
N ILE A 137 10.76 -38.04 11.94
CA ILE A 137 11.57 -36.87 12.33
C ILE A 137 11.35 -35.71 11.34
N LEU A 138 11.28 -36.00 10.03
CA LEU A 138 10.94 -34.99 9.02
C LEU A 138 9.50 -34.50 9.15
N ILE A 139 8.53 -35.37 9.44
CA ILE A 139 7.15 -34.96 9.72
C ILE A 139 7.10 -34.15 11.02
N GLY A 140 7.83 -34.56 12.06
CA GLY A 140 7.95 -33.82 13.31
C GLY A 140 8.56 -32.43 13.13
N ILE A 141 9.60 -32.29 12.30
CA ILE A 141 10.24 -31.00 11.99
C ILE A 141 9.32 -30.14 11.11
N VAL A 142 8.63 -30.70 10.13
CA VAL A 142 7.68 -29.97 9.29
C VAL A 142 6.44 -29.54 10.09
N PHE A 143 5.96 -30.38 11.01
CA PHE A 143 4.91 -30.03 11.95
C PHE A 143 5.41 -29.01 12.97
N TRP A 144 6.64 -29.10 13.48
CA TRP A 144 7.23 -28.11 14.37
C TRP A 144 7.46 -26.78 13.65
N LEU A 145 7.87 -26.77 12.37
CA LEU A 145 8.01 -25.58 11.53
C LEU A 145 6.66 -24.99 11.09
N HIS A 146 5.62 -25.81 10.90
CA HIS A 146 4.26 -25.32 10.65
C HIS A 146 3.57 -24.83 11.93
N ASN A 147 3.86 -25.44 13.07
CA ASN A 147 3.19 -25.16 14.35
C ASN A 147 3.94 -24.10 15.18
N THR A 148 5.16 -23.69 14.81
CA THR A 148 5.82 -22.49 15.35
C THR A 148 5.23 -21.18 14.83
N GLN A 149 4.28 -21.22 13.89
CA GLN A 149 3.42 -20.06 13.61
C GLN A 149 2.27 -19.89 14.62
N ALA A 150 2.12 -20.80 15.58
CA ALA A 150 1.02 -20.81 16.54
C ALA A 150 1.49 -20.58 17.98
N THR A 151 2.36 -19.61 18.25
CA THR A 151 2.36 -18.80 19.51
C THR A 151 3.43 -17.71 19.43
N GLU A 152 3.24 -16.71 18.57
CA GLU A 152 3.49 -15.38 19.10
C GLU A 152 2.46 -15.21 20.20
N GLN A 153 2.91 -15.29 21.45
CA GLN A 153 2.14 -14.83 22.58
C GLN A 153 1.77 -13.37 22.26
N ARG A 154 0.57 -13.21 21.71
CA ARG A 154 -0.18 -11.97 21.78
C ARG A 154 -0.30 -11.72 23.27
N ALA A 155 0.67 -11.00 23.83
CA ALA A 155 0.44 -10.26 25.06
C ALA A 155 -0.93 -9.62 24.86
N PRO A 156 -1.91 -9.84 25.75
CA PRO A 156 -3.25 -9.32 25.56
C PRO A 156 -3.07 -7.84 25.25
N ALA A 157 -3.37 -7.46 24.00
CA ALA A 157 -3.18 -6.10 23.56
C ALA A 157 -4.04 -5.30 24.53
N ALA A 158 -3.40 -4.52 25.39
CA ALA A 158 -4.12 -3.70 26.36
C ALA A 158 -5.23 -3.00 25.58
N PRO A 159 -6.50 -3.10 26.01
CA PRO A 159 -7.62 -2.65 25.20
C PRO A 159 -7.32 -1.22 24.73
N ALA A 160 -7.24 -1.06 23.41
CA ALA A 160 -6.88 0.22 22.82
C ALA A 160 -7.82 1.28 23.40
N SER A 161 -7.26 2.38 23.89
CA SER A 161 -8.05 3.43 24.52
C SER A 161 -9.16 3.84 23.56
N GLN A 162 -10.40 3.99 24.04
CA GLN A 162 -11.51 4.47 23.23
C GLN A 162 -11.26 5.86 22.63
N LYS A 163 -10.27 6.60 23.14
CA LYS A 163 -9.74 7.82 22.52
C LYS A 163 -8.29 7.58 22.08
N SER A 164 -8.09 6.78 21.04
CA SER A 164 -6.77 6.53 20.46
C SER A 164 -6.80 6.70 18.94
N ILE A 165 -5.88 7.51 18.42
CA ILE A 165 -5.84 7.89 17.01
C ILE A 165 -4.42 7.83 16.49
N ALA A 166 -4.21 7.17 15.35
CA ALA A 166 -3.01 7.32 14.56
C ALA A 166 -3.29 8.26 13.38
N VAL A 167 -2.38 9.19 13.12
CA VAL A 167 -2.39 9.99 11.89
C VAL A 167 -1.35 9.39 10.96
N LEU A 168 -1.77 8.77 9.87
CA LEU A 168 -0.86 8.23 8.87
C LEU A 168 -0.35 9.33 7.93
N PRO A 169 0.84 9.15 7.34
CA PRO A 169 1.40 10.09 6.37
C PRO A 169 0.40 10.41 5.27
N PHE A 170 0.07 11.69 5.12
CA PHE A 170 -0.77 12.15 4.02
C PHE A 170 -0.06 11.86 2.69
N ALA A 171 -0.82 11.37 1.71
CA ALA A 171 -0.25 11.14 0.40
C ALA A 171 -0.15 12.45 -0.38
N ASP A 172 1.02 12.75 -0.94
CA ASP A 172 1.11 13.76 -1.99
C ASP A 172 0.59 13.19 -3.31
N LEU A 173 -0.49 13.80 -3.80
CA LEU A 173 -1.18 13.51 -5.06
C LEU A 173 -1.02 14.66 -6.06
N THR A 174 -0.11 15.60 -5.79
CA THR A 174 0.29 16.63 -6.76
C THR A 174 0.96 15.98 -7.97
N ASP A 175 0.76 16.56 -9.15
CA ASP A 175 1.48 16.12 -10.34
C ASP A 175 3.00 16.21 -10.10
N GLY A 176 3.70 15.10 -10.40
CA GLY A 176 5.13 14.95 -10.13
C GLY A 176 5.51 14.79 -8.66
N MET A 177 4.56 14.60 -7.73
CA MET A 177 4.82 14.39 -6.29
C MET A 177 5.69 15.49 -5.65
N SER A 178 5.47 16.73 -6.08
CA SER A 178 6.30 17.88 -5.75
C SER A 178 5.97 18.59 -4.42
N ASN A 179 5.02 18.08 -3.62
CA ASN A 179 4.60 18.67 -2.33
C ASN A 179 4.66 17.67 -1.17
N GLU A 180 5.55 16.67 -1.24
CA GLU A 180 5.74 15.69 -0.18
C GLU A 180 6.07 16.34 1.18
N THR A 181 6.90 17.37 1.21
CA THR A 181 7.24 18.12 2.43
C THR A 181 6.01 18.71 3.11
N PHE A 182 5.06 19.25 2.35
CA PHE A 182 3.82 19.79 2.91
C PHE A 182 2.91 18.66 3.44
N ALA A 183 2.83 17.53 2.72
CA ALA A 183 2.05 16.39 3.17
C ALA A 183 2.59 15.77 4.48
N ASP A 184 3.91 15.69 4.61
CA ASP A 184 4.58 15.30 5.85
C ASP A 184 4.33 16.32 6.96
N GLY A 185 4.47 17.61 6.67
CA GLY A 185 4.19 18.71 7.60
C GLY A 185 2.76 18.69 8.14
N MET A 186 1.77 18.46 7.28
CA MET A 186 0.37 18.27 7.68
C MET A 186 0.19 17.10 8.63
N THR A 187 0.89 15.99 8.37
CA THR A 187 0.86 14.80 9.22
C THR A 187 1.42 15.12 10.60
N GLU A 188 2.59 15.76 10.67
CA GLU A 188 3.22 16.15 11.94
C GLU A 188 2.38 17.15 12.73
N GLU A 189 1.82 18.16 12.06
CA GLU A 189 0.98 19.19 12.69
C GLU A 189 -0.27 18.58 13.33
N LEU A 190 -0.93 17.65 12.63
CA LEU A 190 -2.06 16.90 13.16
C LEU A 190 -1.66 16.03 14.35
N ILE A 191 -0.54 15.31 14.28
CA ILE A 191 -0.03 14.51 15.42
C ILE A 191 0.21 15.41 16.63
N GLY A 192 0.87 16.56 16.44
CA GLY A 192 1.10 17.56 17.49
C GLY A 192 -0.21 18.07 18.09
N ARG A 193 -1.18 18.36 17.22
CA ARG A 193 -2.61 18.63 17.46
C ARG A 193 -3.22 17.68 18.49
N PHE A 194 -3.39 16.44 18.07
CA PHE A 194 -4.06 15.40 18.86
C PHE A 194 -3.29 15.06 20.13
N SER A 195 -1.96 15.13 20.13
CA SER A 195 -1.12 14.82 21.30
C SER A 195 -1.35 15.80 22.47
N LYS A 196 -1.79 17.03 22.18
CA LYS A 196 -2.13 18.03 23.21
C LYS A 196 -3.55 17.85 23.79
N LEU A 197 -4.40 17.01 23.18
CA LEU A 197 -5.77 16.81 23.64
C LEU A 197 -5.82 15.89 24.88
N PRO A 198 -6.52 16.28 25.97
CA PRO A 198 -6.64 15.45 27.16
C PRO A 198 -7.32 14.11 26.89
N GLY A 199 -6.66 13.02 27.30
CA GLY A 199 -7.19 11.66 27.20
C GLY A 199 -7.02 11.00 25.82
N TYR A 200 -6.47 11.68 24.83
CA TYR A 200 -6.12 11.09 23.53
C TYR A 200 -4.79 10.35 23.63
N LYS A 201 -4.75 9.11 23.15
CA LYS A 201 -3.49 8.37 22.92
C LYS A 201 -3.13 8.47 21.44
N VAL A 202 -1.93 8.98 21.17
CA VAL A 202 -1.42 9.19 19.81
C VAL A 202 -0.06 8.50 19.71
N PRO A 203 0.17 7.61 18.73
CA PRO A 203 1.49 7.03 18.49
C PRO A 203 2.52 8.12 18.17
N ALA A 204 3.78 7.85 18.49
CA ALA A 204 4.87 8.75 18.13
C ALA A 204 4.96 8.94 16.59
N PRO A 205 5.40 10.12 16.11
CA PRO A 205 5.56 10.38 14.69
C PRO A 205 6.36 9.28 13.96
N SER A 206 7.49 8.82 14.53
CA SER A 206 8.31 7.76 13.94
C SER A 206 7.55 6.45 13.69
N ALA A 207 6.60 6.09 14.56
CA ALA A 207 5.76 4.91 14.40
C ALA A 207 4.71 5.09 13.30
N ALA A 208 4.14 6.28 13.16
CA ALA A 208 3.22 6.61 12.07
C ALA A 208 3.94 6.66 10.71
N PHE A 209 5.07 7.38 10.65
CA PHE A 209 5.89 7.52 9.44
C PHE A 209 6.52 6.21 8.98
N TYR A 210 6.64 5.20 9.84
CA TYR A 210 7.00 3.85 9.42
C TYR A 210 6.09 3.31 8.30
N TYR A 211 4.82 3.72 8.25
CA TYR A 211 3.85 3.31 7.24
C TYR A 211 3.86 4.17 5.98
N LYS A 212 4.75 5.17 5.88
CA LYS A 212 4.87 6.00 4.68
C LYS A 212 5.21 5.14 3.47
N GLY A 213 4.38 5.22 2.42
CA GLY A 213 4.55 4.44 1.20
C GLY A 213 4.32 2.92 1.36
N LYS A 214 3.98 2.44 2.55
CA LYS A 214 3.69 1.02 2.79
C LYS A 214 2.23 0.71 2.57
N GLN A 215 1.98 -0.43 1.96
CA GLN A 215 0.64 -1.00 1.89
C GLN A 215 0.50 -2.01 3.03
N ALA A 216 -0.48 -1.80 3.90
CA ALA A 216 -0.84 -2.74 4.96
C ALA A 216 -2.34 -2.67 5.24
N PRO A 217 -3.01 -3.79 5.57
CA PRO A 217 -4.40 -3.78 5.98
C PRO A 217 -4.63 -2.87 7.19
N LEU A 218 -5.71 -2.07 7.17
CA LEU A 218 -6.01 -1.08 8.21
C LEU A 218 -6.00 -1.67 9.64
N ALA A 219 -6.59 -2.86 9.80
CA ALA A 219 -6.65 -3.56 11.09
C ALA A 219 -5.26 -3.96 11.62
N GLU A 220 -4.32 -4.30 10.72
CA GLU A 220 -2.94 -4.62 11.11
C GLU A 220 -2.21 -3.36 11.58
N VAL A 221 -2.32 -2.27 10.81
CA VAL A 221 -1.73 -0.96 11.14
C VAL A 221 -2.22 -0.51 12.52
N ALA A 222 -3.54 -0.53 12.74
CA ALA A 222 -4.15 -0.16 14.00
C ALA A 222 -3.72 -1.06 15.16
N GLY A 223 -3.63 -2.38 14.93
CA GLY A 223 -3.17 -3.34 15.93
C GLY A 223 -1.72 -3.11 16.35
N LYS A 224 -0.83 -2.81 15.40
CA LYS A 224 0.58 -2.50 15.67
C LYS A 224 0.78 -1.14 16.34
N LEU A 225 -0.04 -0.15 15.98
CA LEU A 225 0.00 1.20 16.56
C LEU A 225 -0.79 1.31 17.88
N GLY A 226 -1.62 0.32 18.21
CA GLY A 226 -2.44 0.30 19.42
C GLY A 226 -3.57 1.33 19.43
N VAL A 227 -4.20 1.59 18.27
CA VAL A 227 -5.22 2.63 18.11
C VAL A 227 -6.58 2.08 17.64
N VAL A 228 -7.66 2.78 18.00
CA VAL A 228 -9.03 2.51 17.52
C VAL A 228 -9.32 3.26 16.23
N TYR A 229 -8.80 4.47 16.11
CA TYR A 229 -9.04 5.35 14.97
C TYR A 229 -7.78 5.55 14.14
N ILE A 230 -7.97 5.65 12.83
CA ILE A 230 -6.92 6.02 11.90
C ILE A 230 -7.41 7.23 11.10
N LEU A 231 -6.60 8.29 11.10
CA LEU A 231 -6.71 9.43 10.22
C LEU A 231 -5.68 9.29 9.11
N ASP A 232 -6.12 9.38 7.86
CA ASP A 232 -5.25 9.53 6.71
C ASP A 232 -5.83 10.57 5.75
N GLY A 233 -5.10 10.85 4.69
CA GLY A 233 -5.52 11.88 3.75
C GLY A 233 -4.58 12.04 2.57
N SER A 234 -4.82 13.11 1.83
CA SER A 234 -4.00 13.50 0.69
C SER A 234 -3.90 15.00 0.52
N VAL A 235 -2.79 15.42 -0.07
CA VAL A 235 -2.53 16.78 -0.51
C VAL A 235 -2.43 16.79 -2.03
N ARG A 236 -3.02 17.78 -2.68
CA ARG A 236 -2.88 17.98 -4.13
C ARG A 236 -2.82 19.47 -4.44
N LYS A 237 -1.75 19.89 -5.11
CA LYS A 237 -1.65 21.25 -5.66
C LYS A 237 -2.06 21.28 -7.13
N SER A 238 -2.83 22.29 -7.52
CA SER A 238 -3.18 22.58 -8.92
C SER A 238 -3.15 24.09 -9.13
N GLY A 239 -2.15 24.57 -9.87
CA GLY A 239 -1.91 26.00 -10.03
C GLY A 239 -1.66 26.67 -8.67
N THR A 240 -2.53 27.60 -8.30
CA THR A 240 -2.48 28.35 -7.03
C THR A 240 -3.38 27.77 -5.94
N THR A 241 -4.06 26.66 -6.19
CA THR A 241 -4.96 26.01 -5.21
C THR A 241 -4.32 24.75 -4.65
N LEU A 242 -4.35 24.63 -3.33
CA LEU A 242 -4.00 23.45 -2.56
C LEU A 242 -5.28 22.79 -2.06
N ARG A 243 -5.47 21.53 -2.40
CA ARG A 243 -6.55 20.68 -1.91
C ARG A 243 -6.00 19.70 -0.88
N VAL A 244 -6.57 19.69 0.31
CA VAL A 244 -6.27 18.71 1.35
C VAL A 244 -7.53 17.92 1.66
N ALA A 245 -7.50 16.61 1.46
CA ALA A 245 -8.57 15.70 1.86
C ALA A 245 -8.12 14.93 3.11
N ALA A 246 -9.01 14.83 4.10
CA ALA A 246 -8.76 14.11 5.34
C ALA A 246 -9.96 13.21 5.64
N ARG A 247 -9.69 12.01 6.20
CA ARG A 247 -10.74 11.07 6.58
C ARG A 247 -10.39 10.30 7.85
N LEU A 248 -11.39 10.10 8.68
CA LEU A 248 -11.30 9.33 9.92
C LEU A 248 -11.98 7.98 9.73
N MET A 249 -11.29 6.91 10.06
CA MET A 249 -11.79 5.54 10.00
C MET A 249 -11.75 4.88 11.37
N ARG A 250 -12.68 3.95 11.61
CA ARG A 250 -12.60 3.01 12.73
C ARG A 250 -11.90 1.73 12.28
N ALA A 251 -10.87 1.31 12.99
CA ALA A 251 -10.00 0.24 12.53
C ALA A 251 -10.56 -1.18 12.73
N ASP A 252 -11.51 -1.35 13.65
CA ASP A 252 -12.17 -2.63 13.94
C ASP A 252 -13.07 -3.12 12.79
N ASN A 253 -13.65 -2.20 12.03
CA ASN A 253 -14.59 -2.52 10.95
C ASN A 253 -14.27 -1.84 9.61
N GLY A 254 -13.29 -0.93 9.58
CA GLY A 254 -12.87 -0.23 8.36
C GLY A 254 -13.85 0.83 7.86
N PHE A 255 -14.88 1.20 8.62
CA PHE A 255 -15.82 2.24 8.18
C PHE A 255 -15.23 3.63 8.35
N ILE A 256 -15.44 4.46 7.32
CA ILE A 256 -15.19 5.89 7.37
C ILE A 256 -16.27 6.53 8.23
N LEU A 257 -15.85 7.24 9.28
CA LEU A 257 -16.72 7.94 10.22
C LEU A 257 -16.89 9.41 9.85
N TRP A 258 -15.91 9.98 9.18
CA TRP A 258 -15.88 11.37 8.76
C TRP A 258 -14.90 11.54 7.60
N SER A 259 -15.21 12.45 6.67
CA SER A 259 -14.32 12.87 5.59
C SER A 259 -14.62 14.31 5.23
N GLU A 260 -13.59 15.10 4.98
CA GLU A 260 -13.74 16.48 4.51
C GLU A 260 -12.60 16.86 3.56
N THR A 261 -12.86 17.83 2.69
CA THR A 261 -11.91 18.35 1.71
C THR A 261 -11.82 19.87 1.86
N TYR A 262 -10.60 20.37 1.96
CA TYR A 262 -10.28 21.78 2.11
C TYR A 262 -9.55 22.28 0.88
N ASP A 263 -10.12 23.30 0.22
CA ASP A 263 -9.48 24.01 -0.88
C ASP A 263 -9.00 25.37 -0.40
N LYS A 264 -7.68 25.61 -0.47
CA LYS A 264 -7.02 26.82 0.02
C LYS A 264 -6.07 27.40 -1.03
N PRO A 265 -5.92 28.73 -1.12
CA PRO A 265 -4.86 29.32 -1.93
C PRO A 265 -3.48 28.97 -1.36
N VAL A 266 -2.46 28.87 -2.22
CA VAL A 266 -1.11 28.40 -1.86
C VAL A 266 -0.21 29.50 -1.24
N ASP A 267 -0.71 30.73 -1.11
CA ASP A 267 0.11 31.91 -0.84
C ASP A 267 0.86 31.81 0.51
N ASP A 268 0.19 31.32 1.56
CA ASP A 268 0.80 31.06 2.87
C ASP A 268 0.55 29.60 3.29
N LEU A 269 1.45 28.71 2.89
CA LEU A 269 1.35 27.28 3.17
C LEU A 269 1.33 26.97 4.68
N LEU A 270 2.07 27.71 5.50
CA LEU A 270 2.11 27.44 6.95
C LEU A 270 0.79 27.81 7.61
N MET A 271 0.24 28.98 7.27
CA MET A 271 -1.08 29.39 7.76
C MET A 271 -2.18 28.43 7.27
N VAL A 272 -2.11 27.99 6.02
CA VAL A 272 -3.03 26.98 5.47
C VAL A 272 -2.93 25.65 6.22
N GLN A 273 -1.70 25.23 6.55
CA GLN A 273 -1.46 24.02 7.34
C GLN A 273 -2.12 24.13 8.72
N ASP A 274 -1.90 25.24 9.43
CA ASP A 274 -2.47 25.49 10.75
C ASP A 274 -4.00 25.52 10.70
N ASP A 275 -4.58 26.29 9.78
CA ASP A 275 -6.03 26.40 9.58
C ASP A 275 -6.71 25.04 9.39
N ILE A 276 -6.13 24.20 8.53
CA ILE A 276 -6.68 22.89 8.20
C ILE A 276 -6.52 21.96 9.39
N ALA A 277 -5.34 21.94 10.04
CA ALA A 277 -5.10 21.10 11.19
C ALA A 277 -6.02 21.46 12.37
N ASP A 278 -6.30 22.75 12.60
CA ASP A 278 -7.31 23.25 13.53
C ASP A 278 -8.71 22.68 13.22
N ALA A 279 -9.15 22.85 11.97
CA ALA A 279 -10.48 22.42 11.52
C ALA A 279 -10.67 20.91 11.68
N VAL A 280 -9.71 20.12 11.20
CA VAL A 280 -9.72 18.65 11.30
C VAL A 280 -9.73 18.23 12.77
N THR A 281 -8.83 18.77 13.60
CA THR A 281 -8.73 18.39 15.02
C THR A 281 -10.06 18.64 15.75
N LYS A 282 -10.69 19.79 15.51
CA LYS A 282 -11.98 20.14 16.11
C LYS A 282 -13.11 19.22 15.66
N ALA A 283 -13.21 18.95 14.36
CA ALA A 283 -14.24 18.09 13.78
C ALA A 283 -14.10 16.63 14.29
N LEU A 284 -12.88 16.12 14.33
CA LEU A 284 -12.61 14.75 14.74
C LEU A 284 -12.77 14.56 16.24
N LYS A 285 -12.36 15.54 17.07
CA LYS A 285 -12.61 15.49 18.51
C LYS A 285 -14.09 15.29 18.81
N ALA A 286 -14.96 16.06 18.15
CA ALA A 286 -16.40 15.93 18.33
C ALA A 286 -16.96 14.57 17.84
N THR A 287 -16.34 13.98 16.82
CA THR A 287 -16.74 12.67 16.27
C THR A 287 -16.27 11.52 17.16
N ILE A 288 -15.02 11.54 17.60
CA ILE A 288 -14.42 10.54 18.49
C ILE A 288 -15.06 10.59 19.87
N ASP A 289 -15.28 11.77 20.45
CA ASP A 289 -15.90 11.89 21.76
C ASP A 289 -17.35 11.36 21.78
N ARG A 290 -18.10 11.51 20.68
CA ARG A 290 -19.44 10.88 20.52
C ARG A 290 -19.36 9.36 20.39
N GLY A 291 -18.38 8.86 19.63
CA GLY A 291 -18.16 7.41 19.46
C GLY A 291 -17.69 6.71 20.73
N ALA A 292 -16.84 7.37 21.53
CA ALA A 292 -16.30 6.86 22.79
C ALA A 292 -17.31 6.86 23.95
N GLY A 293 -18.45 7.56 23.81
CA GLY A 293 -19.50 7.67 24.82
C GLY A 293 -20.70 6.71 24.64
N GLY A 294 -20.70 5.88 23.59
CA GLY A 294 -21.77 4.89 23.37
C GLY A 294 -21.61 3.68 24.30
N PRO A 295 -22.71 3.13 24.87
CA PRO A 295 -22.61 1.93 25.71
C PRO A 295 -22.03 0.78 24.89
N ALA A 296 -21.04 0.09 25.45
CA ALA A 296 -20.58 -1.20 24.94
C ALA A 296 -21.79 -2.13 24.89
N ARG A 297 -22.29 -2.42 23.68
CA ARG A 297 -23.34 -3.39 23.43
C ARG A 297 -22.72 -4.71 23.02
#